data_AF-A0AAN3NYU6-F1
#
_entry.id   AF-A0AAN3NYU6-F1
#
_cell.length_a   1.000
_cell.length_b   1.000
_cell.length_c   1.000
_cell.angle_alpha   90.00
_cell.angle_beta   90.00
_cell.angle_gamma   90.00
#
_symmetry.space_group_name_H-M   'P 1'
#
loop_
_entity.id
_entity.type
_entity.pdbx_description
1 polymer ?
#
loop_
_entity_poly.entity_id
_entity_poly.type
_entity_poly.pdbx_seq_one_letter_code
_entity_poly.pdbx_strand_id
1 'polypeptide(L)'
;MLLGMGVKLVCLDLPVQDLSSAEGKLILQLFSTFAEFELNRIRERTREGLERAKAQGKVLGRPVAVNTTEAVLEHKAKGLSQSQVAKLLNLSVRTVSRHWTKTL
;
A
#
# COMPACT_ATOMS: atom_id res chain seq x y z
N MET A 1 2.71 8.12 -22.40
CA MET A 1 1.63 8.88 -23.07
C MET A 1 1.58 8.46 -24.53
N LEU A 2 0.40 8.14 -25.07
CA LEU A 2 0.20 7.71 -26.47
C LEU A 2 0.73 8.74 -27.49
N LEU A 3 0.57 10.03 -27.20
CA LEU A 3 1.13 11.11 -28.02
C LEU A 3 2.67 11.06 -28.11
N GLY A 4 3.35 10.67 -27.03
CA GLY A 4 4.81 10.51 -27.00
C GLY A 4 5.30 9.28 -27.79
N MET A 5 4.39 8.38 -28.15
CA MET A 5 4.65 7.22 -29.01
C MET A 5 4.32 7.51 -30.49
N GLY A 6 3.94 8.75 -30.83
CA GLY A 6 3.54 9.13 -32.18
C GLY A 6 2.12 8.70 -32.58
N VAL A 7 1.32 8.22 -31.62
CA VAL A 7 -0.07 7.81 -31.89
C VAL A 7 -0.98 9.04 -31.90
N LYS A 8 -1.71 9.22 -33.00
CA LYS A 8 -2.74 10.27 -33.13
C LYS A 8 -4.00 9.85 -32.37
N LEU A 9 -4.40 10.65 -31.38
CA LEU A 9 -5.59 10.42 -30.58
C LEU A 9 -6.72 11.31 -31.10
N VAL A 10 -7.85 10.69 -31.47
CA VAL A 10 -9.06 11.39 -31.93
C VAL A 10 -10.22 11.03 -31.02
N CYS A 11 -10.90 12.04 -30.47
CA CYS A 11 -12.09 11.86 -29.63
C CYS A 11 -13.29 12.53 -30.30
N LEU A 12 -14.28 11.75 -30.71
CA LEU A 12 -15.41 12.26 -31.50
C LEU A 12 -16.40 13.10 -30.67
N ASP A 13 -16.45 12.87 -29.37
CA ASP A 13 -17.39 13.52 -28.45
C ASP A 13 -16.87 14.84 -27.86
N LEU A 14 -15.59 15.17 -28.11
CA LEU A 14 -15.00 16.43 -27.67
C LEU A 14 -15.16 17.52 -28.74
N PRO A 15 -15.35 18.79 -28.34
CA PRO A 15 -15.37 19.91 -29.28
C PRO A 15 -14.10 20.02 -30.13
N VAL A 16 -12.95 19.57 -29.58
CA VAL A 16 -11.70 19.40 -30.31
C VAL A 16 -11.47 17.91 -30.52
N GLN A 17 -11.64 17.47 -31.76
CA GLN A 17 -11.52 16.05 -32.09
C GLN A 17 -10.07 15.57 -32.10
N ASP A 18 -9.14 16.38 -32.62
CA ASP A 18 -7.73 16.02 -32.72
C ASP A 18 -6.97 16.42 -31.45
N LEU A 19 -6.68 15.44 -30.61
CA LEU A 19 -5.98 15.67 -29.35
C LEU A 19 -4.46 15.85 -29.51
N SER A 20 -3.95 15.78 -30.75
CA SER A 20 -2.56 16.12 -31.08
C SER A 20 -2.36 17.61 -31.45
N SER A 21 -3.45 18.36 -31.67
CA SER A 21 -3.39 19.82 -31.93
C SER A 21 -2.98 20.60 -30.68
N ALA A 22 -2.70 21.90 -30.83
CA ALA A 22 -2.37 22.77 -29.70
C ALA A 22 -3.53 22.85 -28.69
N GLU A 23 -4.76 22.99 -29.18
CA GLU A 23 -5.99 23.03 -28.40
C GLU A 23 -6.27 21.68 -27.74
N GLY A 24 -6.06 20.58 -28.48
CA GLY A 24 -6.22 19.22 -27.99
C GLY A 24 -5.25 18.89 -26.85
N LYS A 25 -3.99 19.33 -26.98
CA LYS A 25 -2.99 19.20 -25.91
C LYS A 25 -3.36 20.00 -24.66
N LEU A 26 -3.90 21.22 -24.83
CA LEU A 26 -4.38 22.02 -23.71
C LEU A 26 -5.51 21.30 -22.95
N ILE A 27 -6.48 20.76 -23.67
CA ILE A 27 -7.59 19.99 -23.07
C ILE A 27 -7.07 18.75 -22.33
N LEU A 28 -6.13 18.01 -22.93
CA LEU A 28 -5.51 16.87 -22.27
C LEU A 28 -4.75 17.25 -21.00
N GLN A 29 -4.03 18.37 -21.01
CA GLN A 29 -3.34 18.88 -19.83
C GLN A 29 -4.35 19.22 -18.72
N LEU A 30 -5.44 19.91 -19.08
CA LEU A 30 -6.49 20.25 -18.13
C LEU A 30 -7.13 18.99 -17.51
N PHE A 31 -7.46 17.97 -18.32
CA PHE A 31 -7.96 16.70 -17.79
C PHE A 31 -6.95 16.00 -16.89
N SER A 32 -5.65 16.06 -17.23
CA SER A 32 -4.60 15.50 -16.39
C SER A 32 -4.55 16.22 -15.04
N THR A 33 -4.66 17.55 -15.03
CA THR A 33 -4.72 18.35 -13.80
C THR A 33 -5.96 18.00 -12.96
N PHE A 34 -7.13 17.81 -13.59
CA PHE A 34 -8.32 17.38 -12.86
C PHE A 34 -8.18 15.97 -12.28
N ALA A 35 -7.62 15.02 -13.04
CA ALA A 35 -7.39 13.67 -12.55
C ALA A 35 -6.44 13.67 -11.34
N GLU A 36 -5.38 14.47 -11.37
CA GLU A 36 -4.47 14.65 -10.23
C GLU A 36 -5.16 15.28 -9.03
N PHE A 37 -5.97 16.32 -9.25
CA PHE A 37 -6.75 16.97 -8.20
C PHE A 37 -7.71 16.00 -7.50
N GLU A 38 -8.48 15.23 -8.27
CA GLU A 38 -9.40 14.23 -7.72
C GLU A 38 -8.67 13.14 -6.92
N LEU A 39 -7.54 12.65 -7.42
CA LEU A 39 -6.72 11.66 -6.71
C LEU A 39 -6.19 12.21 -5.38
N ASN A 40 -5.73 13.45 -5.37
CA ASN A 40 -5.28 14.12 -4.15
C ASN A 40 -6.43 14.26 -3.16
N ARG A 41 -7.63 14.63 -3.63
CA ARG A 41 -8.82 14.72 -2.78
C ARG A 41 -9.22 13.37 -2.16
N ILE A 42 -9.11 12.27 -2.90
CA ILE A 42 -9.37 10.92 -2.37
C ILE A 42 -8.35 10.56 -1.28
N ARG A 43 -7.07 10.89 -1.49
CA ARG A 43 -5.99 10.66 -0.51
C ARG A 43 -6.20 11.47 0.76
N GLU A 44 -6.56 12.74 0.65
CA GLU A 44 -6.92 13.60 1.78
C GLU A 44 -8.02 12.97 2.63
N ARG A 45 -9.14 12.59 2.01
CA ARG A 45 -10.27 11.96 2.72
C ARG A 45 -9.90 10.64 3.37
N THR A 46 -9.04 9.86 2.72
CA THR A 46 -8.53 8.61 3.29
C THR A 46 -7.71 8.88 4.54
N ARG A 47 -6.82 9.87 4.49
CA ARG A 47 -6.00 10.29 5.64
C ARG A 47 -6.89 10.77 6.78
N GLU A 48 -7.87 11.63 6.52
CA GLU A 48 -8.84 12.08 7.51
C GLU A 48 -9.63 10.90 8.14
N GLY A 49 -10.00 9.90 7.33
CA GLY A 49 -10.64 8.68 7.82
C GLY A 49 -9.74 7.88 8.76
N LEU A 50 -8.46 7.70 8.39
CA LEU A 50 -7.48 6.99 9.20
C LEU A 50 -7.19 7.72 10.51
N GLU A 51 -7.04 9.05 10.48
CA GLU A 51 -6.81 9.85 11.70
C GLU A 51 -8.01 9.78 12.64
N ARG A 52 -9.25 9.83 12.13
CA ARG A 52 -10.44 9.60 12.96
C ARG A 52 -10.47 8.20 13.57
N ALA A 53 -10.12 7.16 12.82
CA ALA A 53 -10.05 5.80 13.33
C ALA A 53 -9.00 5.65 14.45
N LYS A 54 -7.82 6.27 14.28
CA LYS A 54 -6.78 6.31 15.32
C LYS A 54 -7.26 7.05 16.58
N ALA A 55 -7.92 8.19 16.42
CA ALA A 55 -8.47 8.97 17.54
C ALA A 55 -9.53 8.19 18.34
N GLN A 56 -10.27 7.28 17.68
CA GLN A 56 -11.20 6.35 18.32
C GLN A 56 -10.50 5.13 18.95
N GLY A 57 -9.17 5.08 18.96
CA GLY A 57 -8.40 3.97 19.54
C GLY A 57 -8.33 2.71 18.68
N LYS A 58 -8.76 2.76 17.40
CA LYS A 58 -8.64 1.58 16.52
C LYS A 58 -7.19 1.33 16.17
N VAL A 59 -6.73 0.10 16.37
CA VAL A 59 -5.40 -0.36 15.92
C VAL A 59 -5.46 -0.60 14.42
N LEU A 60 -4.70 0.19 13.66
CA LEU A 60 -4.59 0.08 12.21
C LEU A 60 -3.44 -0.85 11.80
N GLY A 61 -3.56 -1.46 10.63
CA GLY A 61 -2.53 -2.34 10.06
C GLY A 61 -2.66 -3.80 10.49
N ARG A 62 -1.60 -4.58 10.27
CA ARG A 62 -1.59 -6.01 10.60
C ARG A 62 -1.62 -6.19 12.12
N PRO A 63 -2.53 -6.99 12.68
CA PRO A 63 -2.56 -7.28 14.11
C PRO A 63 -1.21 -7.80 14.63
N VAL A 64 -0.89 -7.48 15.88
CA VAL A 64 0.31 -7.97 16.55
C VAL A 64 0.19 -9.49 16.70
N ALA A 65 1.21 -10.21 16.24
CA ALA A 65 1.26 -11.67 16.33
C ALA A 65 1.70 -12.11 17.74
N VAL A 66 0.83 -11.88 18.73
CA VAL A 66 1.08 -12.18 20.16
C VAL A 66 1.32 -13.68 20.35
N ASN A 67 0.38 -14.51 19.89
CA ASN A 67 0.48 -15.98 20.00
C ASN A 67 1.77 -16.53 19.34
N THR A 68 2.20 -15.93 18.22
CA THR A 68 3.45 -16.30 17.57
C THR A 68 4.66 -15.94 18.43
N THR A 69 4.60 -14.81 19.14
CA THR A 69 5.65 -14.39 20.07
C THR A 69 5.72 -15.35 21.25
N GLU A 70 4.58 -15.65 21.88
CA GLU A 70 4.47 -16.60 22.99
C GLU A 70 5.02 -17.97 22.63
N ALA A 71 4.57 -18.56 21.52
CA ALA A 71 5.03 -19.87 21.08
C ALA A 71 6.55 -19.90 20.82
N VAL A 72 7.10 -18.85 20.18
CA VAL A 72 8.55 -18.76 19.93
C VAL A 72 9.34 -18.68 21.24
N LEU A 73 8.88 -17.88 22.22
CA LEU A 73 9.55 -17.72 23.50
C LEU A 73 9.45 -18.98 24.37
N GLU A 74 8.31 -19.67 24.34
CA GLU A 74 8.11 -20.95 25.04
C GLU A 74 9.10 -22.00 24.53
N HIS A 75 9.22 -22.16 23.21
CA HIS A 75 10.14 -23.13 22.62
C HIS A 75 11.61 -22.72 22.79
N LYS A 76 11.92 -21.42 22.83
CA LYS A 76 13.25 -20.91 23.21
C LYS A 76 13.60 -21.29 24.65
N ALA A 77 12.66 -21.15 25.60
CA ALA A 77 12.87 -21.54 26.99
C ALA A 77 13.11 -23.06 27.15
N LYS A 78 12.54 -23.87 26.25
CA LYS A 78 12.81 -25.31 26.14
C LYS A 78 14.20 -25.65 25.54
N GLY A 79 15.02 -24.64 25.21
CA GLY A 79 16.38 -24.82 24.71
C GLY A 79 16.50 -25.18 23.22
N LEU A 80 15.40 -25.08 22.46
CA LEU A 80 15.42 -25.37 21.01
C LEU A 80 16.17 -24.28 20.25
N SER A 81 16.83 -24.64 19.15
CA SER A 81 17.46 -23.67 18.23
C SER A 81 16.42 -22.98 17.33
N GLN A 82 16.74 -21.80 16.81
CA GLN A 82 15.86 -21.04 15.91
C GLN A 82 15.37 -21.85 14.70
N SER A 83 16.23 -22.70 14.12
CA SER A 83 15.87 -23.55 12.98
C SER A 83 14.86 -24.64 13.36
N GLN A 84 15.02 -25.23 14.54
CA GLN A 84 14.08 -26.25 15.06
C GLN A 84 12.72 -25.61 15.37
N VAL A 85 12.70 -24.44 16.00
CA VAL A 85 11.46 -23.70 16.28
C VAL A 85 10.74 -23.30 14.98
N ALA A 86 11.48 -22.85 13.98
CA ALA A 86 10.93 -22.50 12.66
C ALA A 86 10.25 -23.70 11.99
N LYS A 87 10.88 -24.87 12.01
CA LYS A 87 10.29 -26.10 11.46
C LYS A 87 9.06 -26.54 12.26
N LEU A 88 9.14 -26.52 13.59
CA LEU A 88 8.08 -27.01 14.47
C LEU A 88 6.82 -26.14 14.42
N LEU A 89 6.99 -24.82 14.39
CA LEU A 89 5.87 -23.87 14.28
C LEU A 89 5.43 -23.60 12.83
N ASN A 90 6.08 -24.25 11.84
CA ASN A 90 5.88 -24.00 10.41
C ASN A 90 5.98 -22.50 10.04
N LEU A 91 7.01 -21.84 10.55
CA LEU A 91 7.29 -20.42 10.35
C LEU A 91 8.62 -20.24 9.62
N SER A 92 8.76 -19.12 8.90
CA SER A 92 10.07 -18.74 8.36
C SER A 92 11.05 -18.46 9.51
N VAL A 93 12.32 -18.84 9.32
CA VAL A 93 13.40 -18.52 10.29
C VAL A 93 13.47 -17.02 10.58
N ARG A 94 13.14 -16.18 9.59
CA ARG A 94 13.09 -14.71 9.74
C ARG A 94 11.95 -14.24 10.64
N THR A 95 10.82 -14.94 10.64
CA THR A 95 9.74 -14.69 11.60
C THR A 95 10.20 -15.09 12.99
N VAL A 96 10.74 -16.29 13.17
CA VAL A 96 11.23 -16.75 14.49
C VAL A 96 12.29 -15.80 15.04
N SER A 97 13.31 -15.45 14.25
CA SER A 97 14.37 -14.52 14.63
C SER A 97 13.83 -13.15 15.07
N ARG A 98 12.81 -12.61 14.38
CA ARG A 98 12.15 -11.34 14.75
C ARG A 98 11.43 -11.40 16.10
N HIS A 99 10.93 -12.57 16.48
CA HIS A 99 10.23 -12.79 17.74
C HIS A 99 11.15 -13.32 18.86
N TRP A 100 12.41 -13.68 18.53
CA TRP A 100 13.36 -14.31 19.45
C TRP A 100 13.80 -13.45 20.63
N THR A 101 13.86 -12.14 20.41
CA THR A 101 14.34 -11.14 21.38
C THR A 101 13.20 -10.26 21.90
N LYS A 102 11.96 -10.51 21.48
CA LYS A 102 10.83 -9.75 22.00
C LYS A 102 10.56 -10.14 23.45
N THR A 103 10.32 -9.13 24.28
CA THR A 103 9.75 -9.31 25.61
C THR A 103 8.24 -9.11 25.48
N LEU A 104 7.47 -10.02 26.07
CA LEU A 104 6.02 -9.85 26.25
C LEU A 104 5.76 -8.93 27.43
#